data_AF-A0A6C7TM36-F1
#
_entry.id   AF-A0A6C7TM36-F1
#
_cell.length_a   1.000
_cell.length_b   1.000
_cell.length_c   1.000
_cell.angle_alpha   90.00
_cell.angle_beta   90.00
_cell.angle_gamma   90.00
#
_symmetry.space_group_name_H-M   'P 1'
#
loop_
_entity.id
_entity.type
_entity.pdbx_description
1 polymer ?
#
loop_
_entity_poly.entity_id
_entity_poly.type
_entity_poly.pdbx_seq_one_letter_code
_entity_poly.pdbx_strand_id
1 'polypeptide(L)'
;MKKIFIFFLLLFFSACALKNQEYPSQKMKVVFNTPAIKINDFGFLKKENKALNLEVYKLGQAFFKLKIREDICLNSVCYSKTVFNQKFFKNTYYEDILKDILEAKPLWNSKNIEKTQCGFNQKLNSANYEIFYEVCDN
;
A
#
# COMPACT_ATOMS: atom_id res chain seq x y z
N MET A 1 40.90 -24.66 -31.50
CA MET A 1 39.44 -24.42 -31.69
C MET A 1 38.59 -24.86 -30.50
N LYS A 2 38.78 -26.07 -29.94
CA LYS A 2 37.99 -26.59 -28.80
C LYS A 2 38.03 -25.72 -27.52
N LYS A 3 39.16 -25.08 -27.20
CA LYS A 3 39.33 -24.22 -26.01
C LYS A 3 38.60 -22.85 -26.12
N ILE A 4 38.44 -22.31 -27.33
CA ILE A 4 37.72 -21.05 -27.58
C ILE A 4 36.20 -21.24 -27.43
N PHE A 5 35.71 -22.40 -27.87
CA PHE A 5 34.29 -22.75 -27.72
C PHE A 5 33.87 -22.90 -26.24
N ILE A 6 34.75 -23.47 -25.40
CA ILE A 6 34.51 -23.62 -23.95
C ILE A 6 34.49 -22.25 -23.25
N PHE A 7 35.31 -21.30 -23.69
CA PHE A 7 35.32 -19.94 -23.14
C PHE A 7 34.03 -19.17 -23.46
N PHE A 8 33.50 -19.33 -24.68
CA PHE A 8 32.21 -18.76 -25.07
C PHE A 8 31.03 -19.39 -24.31
N LEU A 9 31.08 -20.70 -24.04
CA LEU A 9 30.04 -21.40 -23.29
C LEU A 9 29.97 -20.94 -21.82
N LEU A 10 31.12 -20.67 -21.19
CA LEU A 10 31.18 -20.15 -19.81
C LEU A 10 30.66 -18.70 -19.67
N LEU A 11 30.81 -17.88 -20.71
CA LEU A 11 30.26 -16.52 -20.76
C LEU A 11 28.73 -16.49 -20.91
N PHE A 12 28.11 -17.55 -21.46
CA PHE A 12 26.65 -17.66 -21.56
C PHE A 12 25.96 -17.99 -20.24
N PHE A 13 26.65 -18.66 -19.29
CA PHE A 13 26.06 -19.02 -17.99
C PHE A 13 26.15 -17.91 -16.93
N SER A 14 26.85 -16.80 -17.18
CA SER A 14 26.94 -15.65 -16.27
C SER A 14 26.00 -14.50 -16.64
N ALA A 15 25.28 -14.60 -17.75
CA ALA A 15 24.34 -13.58 -18.20
C ALA A 15 22.97 -13.76 -17.54
N CYS A 16 22.68 -12.90 -16.55
CA CYS A 16 21.38 -12.61 -15.95
C CYS A 16 20.89 -13.54 -14.83
N ALA A 17 21.60 -13.54 -13.69
CA ALA A 17 20.88 -13.53 -12.42
C ALA A 17 20.30 -12.11 -12.21
N LEU A 18 19.09 -11.85 -12.70
CA LEU A 18 18.37 -10.62 -12.32
C LEU A 18 18.26 -10.61 -10.80
N LYS A 19 18.84 -9.59 -10.16
CA LYS A 19 18.64 -9.33 -8.74
C LYS A 19 17.15 -9.07 -8.54
N ASN A 20 16.42 -10.06 -8.01
CA ASN A 20 15.07 -9.85 -7.54
C ASN A 20 15.14 -8.73 -6.51
N GLN A 21 14.58 -7.57 -6.84
CA GLN A 21 14.44 -6.50 -5.86
C GLN A 21 13.46 -7.03 -4.82
N GLU A 22 13.97 -7.44 -3.67
CA GLU A 22 13.16 -7.76 -2.51
C GLU A 22 12.46 -6.49 -2.07
N TYR A 23 11.23 -6.33 -2.55
CA TYR A 23 10.36 -5.29 -2.09
C TYR A 23 9.80 -5.71 -0.73
N PRO A 24 9.90 -4.84 0.30
CA PRO A 24 9.36 -5.17 1.61
C PRO A 24 7.86 -5.43 1.46
N SER A 25 7.44 -6.62 1.89
CA SER A 25 6.06 -7.11 1.85
C SER A 25 5.63 -7.44 3.27
N GLN A 26 4.66 -6.68 3.78
CA GLN A 26 4.12 -6.86 5.13
C GLN A 26 2.75 -7.53 5.06
N LYS A 27 2.60 -8.68 5.72
CA LYS A 27 1.29 -9.32 5.91
C LYS A 27 0.49 -8.52 6.95
N MET A 28 -0.77 -8.20 6.65
CA MET A 28 -1.67 -7.52 7.58
C MET A 28 -3.10 -8.03 7.46
N LYS A 29 -3.87 -7.92 8.54
CA LYS A 29 -5.32 -8.09 8.47
C LYS A 29 -5.92 -6.81 7.88
N VAL A 30 -6.74 -6.95 6.87
CA VAL A 30 -7.37 -5.83 6.15
C VAL A 30 -8.87 -5.88 6.38
N VAL A 31 -9.40 -4.80 6.96
CA VAL A 31 -10.84 -4.61 7.13
C VAL A 31 -11.25 -3.32 6.42
N PHE A 32 -12.04 -3.46 5.36
CA PHE A 32 -12.77 -2.34 4.76
C PHE A 32 -14.25 -2.59 4.98
N ASN A 33 -14.92 -1.67 5.68
CA ASN A 33 -16.34 -1.75 5.93
C ASN A 33 -17.03 -0.48 5.40
N THR A 34 -17.30 -0.48 4.11
CA THR A 34 -17.98 0.62 3.40
C THR A 34 -19.18 0.07 2.61
N PRO A 35 -20.12 0.92 2.17
CA PRO A 35 -21.24 0.47 1.34
C PRO A 35 -20.80 -0.23 0.04
N ALA A 36 -19.70 0.22 -0.58
CA ALA A 36 -19.22 -0.31 -1.85
C ALA A 36 -18.18 -1.44 -1.71
N ILE A 37 -17.49 -1.53 -0.56
CA ILE A 37 -16.37 -2.45 -0.33
C ILE A 37 -16.54 -3.06 1.07
N LYS A 38 -16.70 -4.38 1.13
CA LYS A 38 -16.74 -5.18 2.36
C LYS A 38 -15.65 -6.25 2.32
N ILE A 39 -14.59 -6.05 3.09
CA ILE A 39 -13.43 -6.94 3.17
C ILE A 39 -13.10 -7.18 4.64
N ASN A 40 -12.80 -8.42 4.98
CA ASN A 40 -12.27 -8.84 6.27
C ASN A 40 -11.40 -10.08 6.04
N ASP A 41 -10.18 -9.86 5.56
CA ASP A 41 -9.27 -10.94 5.16
C ASP A 41 -7.81 -10.50 5.34
N PHE A 42 -6.86 -11.38 5.11
CA PHE A 42 -5.44 -11.04 5.12
C PHE A 42 -4.99 -10.51 3.76
N GLY A 43 -4.17 -9.47 3.80
CA GLY A 43 -3.53 -8.89 2.64
C GLY A 43 -2.03 -8.69 2.85
N PHE A 44 -1.39 -8.26 1.77
CA PHE A 44 0.02 -7.92 1.73
C PHE A 44 0.18 -6.47 1.28
N LEU A 45 0.88 -5.67 2.08
CA LEU A 45 1.29 -4.32 1.74
C LEU A 45 2.73 -4.36 1.21
N LYS A 46 2.92 -4.00 -0.05
CA LYS A 46 4.19 -4.07 -0.76
C LYS A 46 4.63 -2.69 -1.23
N LYS A 47 5.90 -2.35 -1.05
CA LYS A 47 6.48 -1.11 -1.63
C LYS A 47 7.31 -1.47 -2.84
N GLU A 48 6.79 -1.22 -4.05
CA GLU A 48 7.45 -1.57 -5.31
C GLU A 48 7.53 -0.39 -6.26
N ASN A 49 8.71 -0.09 -6.82
CA ASN A 49 8.86 0.95 -7.86
C ASN A 49 8.14 2.28 -7.53
N LYS A 50 8.40 2.81 -6.32
CA LYS A 50 7.76 4.02 -5.75
C LYS A 50 6.23 3.95 -5.61
N ALA A 51 5.63 2.78 -5.78
CA ALA A 51 4.22 2.54 -5.53
C ALA A 51 4.02 1.75 -4.23
N LEU A 52 2.93 2.07 -3.54
CA LEU A 52 2.42 1.29 -2.42
C LEU A 52 1.28 0.41 -2.94
N ASN A 53 1.41 -0.91 -2.80
CA ASN A 53 0.43 -1.88 -3.29
C ASN A 53 -0.15 -2.65 -2.13
N LEU A 54 -1.46 -2.59 -1.94
CA LEU A 54 -2.21 -3.45 -1.03
C LEU A 54 -2.96 -4.50 -1.86
N GLU A 55 -2.65 -5.76 -1.63
CA GLU A 55 -3.29 -6.90 -2.29
C GLU A 55 -3.95 -7.80 -1.25
N VAL A 56 -5.25 -8.04 -1.40
CA VAL A 56 -6.00 -9.00 -0.59
C VAL A 56 -6.33 -10.21 -1.45
N TYR A 57 -6.05 -11.40 -0.93
CA TYR A 57 -6.13 -12.64 -1.66
C TYR A 57 -7.32 -13.48 -1.19
N LYS A 58 -8.02 -14.11 -2.14
CA LYS A 58 -9.07 -15.07 -1.88
C LYS A 58 -8.87 -16.25 -2.83
N LEU A 59 -8.81 -17.47 -2.29
CA LEU A 59 -8.57 -18.70 -3.07
C LEU A 59 -7.34 -18.61 -3.99
N GLY A 60 -6.24 -18.05 -3.48
CA GLY A 60 -4.97 -17.92 -4.22
C GLY A 60 -4.93 -16.81 -5.27
N GLN A 61 -6.02 -16.05 -5.46
CA GLN A 61 -6.08 -14.94 -6.42
C GLN A 61 -6.25 -13.61 -5.69
N ALA A 62 -5.50 -12.59 -6.11
CA ALA A 62 -5.66 -11.23 -5.63
C ALA A 62 -6.97 -10.63 -6.19
N PHE A 63 -8.03 -10.61 -5.38
CA PHE A 63 -9.35 -10.12 -5.77
C PHE A 63 -9.54 -8.62 -5.49
N PHE A 64 -8.75 -8.09 -4.56
CA PHE A 64 -8.68 -6.66 -4.27
C PHE A 64 -7.23 -6.19 -4.43
N LYS A 65 -7.02 -5.26 -5.35
CA LYS A 65 -5.74 -4.65 -5.66
C LYS A 65 -5.88 -3.15 -5.57
N LEU A 66 -5.23 -2.56 -4.58
CA LEU A 66 -5.13 -1.12 -4.42
C LEU A 66 -3.68 -0.71 -4.65
N LYS A 67 -3.43 0.17 -5.62
CA LYS A 67 -2.10 0.66 -5.97
C LYS A 67 -2.07 2.18 -5.88
N ILE A 68 -1.16 2.72 -5.10
CA ILE A 68 -0.98 4.15 -4.88
C ILE A 68 0.37 4.58 -5.45
N ARG A 69 0.36 5.53 -6.39
CA ARG A 69 1.54 6.24 -6.91
C ARG A 69 1.19 7.72 -7.10
N GLU A 70 1.13 8.19 -8.35
CA GLU A 70 0.58 9.51 -8.70
C GLU A 70 -0.95 9.47 -8.63
N ASP A 71 -1.54 8.35 -9.05
CA ASP A 71 -2.96 8.04 -8.95
C ASP A 71 -3.21 6.89 -7.96
N ILE A 72 -4.47 6.70 -7.58
CA ILE A 72 -4.94 5.55 -6.81
C ILE A 72 -5.75 4.64 -7.74
N CYS A 73 -5.25 3.42 -7.95
CA CYS A 73 -5.89 2.42 -8.79
C CYS A 73 -6.51 1.31 -7.95
N LEU A 74 -7.79 1.04 -8.17
CA LEU A 74 -8.55 -0.06 -7.57
C LEU A 74 -8.95 -1.06 -8.67
N ASN A 75 -8.44 -2.30 -8.60
CA ASN A 75 -8.72 -3.36 -9.58
C ASN A 75 -8.60 -2.88 -11.04
N SER A 76 -7.52 -2.16 -11.36
CA SER A 76 -7.21 -1.55 -12.66
C SER A 76 -7.95 -0.25 -13.02
N VAL A 77 -8.91 0.20 -12.22
CA VAL A 77 -9.56 1.51 -12.43
C VAL A 77 -8.84 2.57 -11.60
N CYS A 78 -8.25 3.56 -12.28
CA CYS A 78 -7.47 4.61 -11.65
C CYS A 78 -8.25 5.91 -11.48
N TYR A 79 -7.97 6.60 -10.39
CA TYR A 79 -8.52 7.91 -10.05
C TYR A 79 -7.38 8.80 -9.59
N SER A 80 -7.46 10.09 -9.89
CA SER A 80 -6.61 11.05 -9.17
C SER A 80 -6.89 10.96 -7.67
N LYS A 81 -5.90 11.29 -6.84
CA LYS A 81 -6.00 11.14 -5.38
C LYS A 81 -7.21 11.89 -4.79
N THR A 82 -7.45 13.12 -5.26
CA THR A 82 -8.60 13.94 -4.83
C THR A 82 -9.94 13.31 -5.22
N VAL A 83 -10.07 12.81 -6.45
CA VAL A 83 -11.30 12.14 -6.92
C VAL A 83 -11.52 10.84 -6.16
N PHE A 84 -10.46 10.08 -5.87
CA PHE A 84 -10.54 8.87 -5.06
C PHE A 84 -11.11 9.20 -3.67
N ASN A 85 -10.52 10.18 -2.99
CA ASN A 85 -10.95 10.58 -1.65
C ASN A 85 -12.43 11.01 -1.66
N GLN A 86 -12.84 11.88 -2.58
CA GLN A 86 -14.24 12.29 -2.70
C GLN A 86 -15.19 11.10 -2.94
N LYS A 87 -14.79 10.16 -3.81
CA LYS A 87 -15.62 9.03 -4.20
C LYS A 87 -15.78 8.01 -3.07
N PHE A 88 -14.67 7.61 -2.45
CA PHE A 88 -14.61 6.50 -1.50
C PHE A 88 -14.66 6.94 -0.04
N PHE A 89 -14.09 8.09 0.29
CA PHE A 89 -14.15 8.66 1.65
C PHE A 89 -15.21 9.73 1.83
N LYS A 90 -15.93 10.12 0.77
CA LYS A 90 -16.99 11.14 0.79
C LYS A 90 -16.50 12.52 1.25
N ASN A 91 -15.20 12.75 1.19
CA ASN A 91 -14.55 14.01 1.51
C ASN A 91 -13.26 14.13 0.68
N THR A 92 -12.84 15.34 0.30
CA THR A 92 -11.64 15.52 -0.53
C THR A 92 -10.36 15.13 0.22
N TYR A 93 -10.30 15.37 1.53
CA TYR A 93 -9.09 15.22 2.35
C TYR A 93 -7.82 15.75 1.66
N TYR A 94 -6.64 15.49 2.22
CA TYR A 94 -5.39 15.76 1.50
C TYR A 94 -5.01 14.53 0.67
N GLU A 95 -4.26 14.74 -0.41
CA GLU A 95 -4.05 13.74 -1.46
C GLU A 95 -3.50 12.40 -0.95
N ASP A 96 -2.52 12.44 -0.05
CA ASP A 96 -1.82 11.25 0.42
C ASP A 96 -2.46 10.59 1.67
N ILE A 97 -3.67 10.98 2.09
CA ILE A 97 -4.28 10.48 3.33
C ILE A 97 -4.34 8.95 3.39
N LEU A 98 -4.77 8.28 2.30
CA LEU A 98 -4.84 6.81 2.28
C LEU A 98 -3.44 6.18 2.35
N LYS A 99 -2.45 6.81 1.72
CA LYS A 99 -1.06 6.34 1.78
C LYS A 99 -0.53 6.44 3.21
N ASP A 100 -0.76 7.56 3.88
CA ASP A 100 -0.33 7.77 5.26
C ASP A 100 -1.00 6.80 6.22
N ILE A 101 -2.31 6.53 6.04
CA ILE A 101 -3.03 5.49 6.81
C ILE A 101 -2.39 4.11 6.61
N LEU A 102 -2.12 3.70 5.38
CA LEU A 102 -1.52 2.40 5.09
C LEU A 102 -0.06 2.30 5.56
N GLU A 103 0.66 3.42 5.65
CA GLU A 103 2.01 3.51 6.18
C GLU A 103 2.06 3.79 7.70
N ALA A 104 0.90 3.77 8.38
CA ALA A 104 0.77 4.03 9.82
C ALA A 104 1.36 5.38 10.26
N LYS A 105 1.32 6.40 9.39
CA LYS A 105 1.83 7.75 9.68
C LYS A 105 0.77 8.62 10.36
N PRO A 106 1.17 9.59 11.18
CA PRO A 106 0.26 10.60 11.70
C PRO A 106 -0.36 11.44 10.58
N LEU A 107 -1.66 11.70 10.68
CA LEU A 107 -2.41 12.50 9.71
C LEU A 107 -2.30 14.00 10.03
N TRP A 108 -2.43 14.86 9.01
CA TRP A 108 -2.36 16.34 9.12
C TRP A 108 -1.17 16.85 9.93
N ASN A 109 0.05 16.41 9.60
CA ASN A 109 1.28 16.83 10.29
C ASN A 109 1.21 16.61 11.81
N SER A 110 0.71 15.45 12.23
CA SER A 110 0.59 15.04 13.65
C SER A 110 -0.37 15.88 14.48
N LYS A 111 -1.39 16.49 13.86
CA LYS A 111 -2.43 17.24 14.58
C LYS A 111 -3.14 16.36 15.61
N ASN A 112 -3.32 16.85 16.83
CA ASN A 112 -4.05 16.17 17.92
C ASN A 112 -3.54 14.75 18.20
N ILE A 113 -2.22 14.53 18.13
CA ILE A 113 -1.63 13.23 18.44
C ILE A 113 -1.59 13.01 19.97
N GLU A 114 -2.09 11.87 20.41
CA GLU A 114 -2.01 11.39 21.78
C GLU A 114 -1.21 10.10 21.78
N LYS A 115 -0.04 10.07 22.42
CA LYS A 115 0.79 8.86 22.48
C LYS A 115 0.14 7.81 23.36
N THR A 116 0.21 6.55 22.93
CA THR A 116 -0.24 5.38 23.68
C THR A 116 0.96 4.51 24.04
N GLN A 117 0.74 3.39 24.75
CA GLN A 117 1.83 2.47 25.11
C GLN A 117 2.45 1.76 23.90
N CYS A 118 1.69 1.59 22.81
CA CYS A 118 2.15 0.90 21.60
C CYS A 118 2.18 1.79 20.34
N GLY A 119 1.80 3.06 20.43
CA GLY A 119 1.74 3.94 19.28
C GLY A 119 1.07 5.28 19.58
N PHE A 120 -0.02 5.60 18.88
CA PHE A 120 -0.73 6.87 19.05
C PHE A 120 -2.19 6.84 18.57
N ASN A 121 -2.96 7.80 19.08
CA ASN A 121 -4.32 8.10 18.66
C ASN A 121 -4.42 9.52 18.12
N GLN A 122 -5.35 9.75 17.20
CA GLN A 122 -5.75 11.09 16.72
C GLN A 122 -7.27 11.19 16.65
N LYS A 123 -7.83 12.19 17.33
CA LYS A 123 -9.22 12.62 17.18
C LYS A 123 -9.27 13.90 16.38
N LEU A 124 -9.81 13.83 15.18
CA LEU A 124 -9.74 14.88 14.18
C LEU A 124 -11.15 15.26 13.74
N ASN A 125 -11.61 16.41 14.26
CA ASN A 125 -12.94 16.93 14.03
C ASN A 125 -12.87 18.22 13.21
N SER A 126 -13.76 18.32 12.23
CA SER A 126 -13.97 19.49 11.39
C SER A 126 -15.45 19.58 11.01
N ALA A 127 -15.86 20.65 10.31
CA ALA A 127 -17.23 20.83 9.88
C ALA A 127 -17.75 19.68 8.98
N ASN A 128 -16.85 19.02 8.23
CA ASN A 128 -17.21 18.05 7.19
C ASN A 128 -16.74 16.62 7.49
N TYR A 129 -16.09 16.38 8.64
CA TYR A 129 -15.59 15.05 9.00
C TYR A 129 -15.34 14.90 10.49
N GLU A 130 -15.46 13.66 10.94
CA GLU A 130 -15.01 13.17 12.24
C GLU A 130 -14.18 11.92 11.97
N ILE A 131 -12.91 11.95 12.38
CA ILE A 131 -11.97 10.84 12.17
C ILE A 131 -11.40 10.43 13.51
N PHE A 132 -11.57 9.15 13.83
CA PHE A 132 -10.84 8.44 14.85
C PHE A 132 -9.77 7.59 14.18
N TYR A 133 -8.51 7.85 14.49
CA TYR A 133 -7.37 7.14 13.94
C TYR A 133 -6.46 6.64 15.06
N GLU A 134 -6.08 5.37 14.98
CA GLU A 134 -5.29 4.68 15.98
C GLU A 134 -4.22 3.85 15.28
N VAL A 135 -3.00 3.93 15.79
CA VAL A 135 -1.84 3.15 15.37
C VAL A 135 -1.24 2.49 16.61
N CYS A 136 -0.99 1.18 16.51
CA CYS A 136 -0.38 0.38 17.55
C CYS A 136 0.60 -0.60 16.89
N ASP A 137 1.88 -0.41 17.15
CA ASP A 137 2.95 -1.32 16.73
C ASP A 137 2.93 -2.53 17.69
N ASN A 138 2.41 -3.65 17.20
CA ASN A 138 2.49 -4.95 17.91
C ASN A 138 3.81 -5.66 17.62
#